data_AF-A0A3R9EJ42-F1
#
_entry.id   AF-A0A3R9EJ42-F1
#
_cell.length_a   1.000
_cell.length_b   1.000
_cell.length_c   1.000
_cell.angle_alpha   90.00
_cell.angle_beta   90.00
_cell.angle_gamma   90.00
#
_symmetry.space_group_name_H-M   'P 1'
#
loop_
_entity.id
_entity.type
_entity.pdbx_description
1 polymer ?
#
loop_
_entity_poly.entity_id
_entity_poly.type
_entity_poly.pdbx_seq_one_letter_code
_entity_poly.pdbx_strand_id
1 'polypeptide(L)'
;MQVGTKSGLKVIAILEALKGFLSFAVVLGIYFFPSKDLRQLAELLVQHFHLNPVHPISEMMIDLSKRVPQLNMNLLMVVAAVYTFVRWIEAYGLWNGLRWTEWLALVSCAVYVPFEIYAVIHHPGGMCITLLVINLGIIAYIASTLYSKPESNFAAQN
;
A
#
# COMPACT_ATOMS: atom_id res chain seq x y z
N MET A 1 20.44 16.00 -19.06
CA MET A 1 20.17 14.57 -19.32
C MET A 1 18.98 14.11 -18.47
N GLN A 2 17.77 13.95 -19.05
CA GLN A 2 16.54 13.55 -18.32
C GLN A 2 16.19 12.04 -18.49
N VAL A 3 17.12 11.23 -18.99
CA VAL A 3 16.85 9.84 -19.39
C VAL A 3 16.71 8.90 -18.18
N GLY A 4 17.35 9.21 -17.04
CA GLY A 4 17.28 8.39 -15.82
C GLY A 4 15.96 8.50 -15.05
N THR A 5 15.38 9.70 -14.96
CA THR A 5 14.17 9.95 -14.15
C THR A 5 12.91 9.36 -14.76
N LYS A 6 12.80 9.34 -16.09
CA LYS A 6 11.66 8.70 -16.78
C LYS A 6 11.65 7.18 -16.64
N SER A 7 12.83 6.55 -16.56
CA SER A 7 12.94 5.09 -16.42
C SER A 7 12.57 4.62 -15.01
N GLY A 8 13.02 5.30 -13.96
CA GLY A 8 12.69 4.90 -12.58
C GLY A 8 11.21 5.12 -12.21
N LEU A 9 10.56 6.17 -12.72
CA LEU A 9 9.11 6.37 -12.51
C LEU A 9 8.29 5.22 -13.11
N LYS A 10 8.70 4.66 -14.25
CA LYS A 10 8.03 3.50 -14.86
C LYS A 10 8.19 2.23 -14.05
N VAL A 11 9.36 2.02 -13.43
CA VAL A 11 9.57 0.88 -12.52
C VAL A 11 8.64 0.99 -11.32
N ILE A 12 8.56 2.18 -10.71
CA ILE A 12 7.64 2.43 -9.58
C ILE A 12 6.19 2.24 -10.04
N ALA A 13 5.81 2.74 -11.22
CA ALA A 13 4.48 2.54 -11.76
C ALA A 13 4.10 1.06 -11.90
N ILE A 14 5.03 0.19 -12.32
CA ILE A 14 4.80 -1.26 -12.38
C ILE A 14 4.61 -1.85 -10.98
N LEU A 15 5.44 -1.43 -10.01
CA LEU A 15 5.31 -1.89 -8.62
C LEU A 15 3.96 -1.47 -8.01
N GLU A 16 3.53 -0.23 -8.24
CA GLU A 16 2.23 0.28 -7.77
C GLU A 16 1.06 -0.39 -8.48
N ALA A 17 1.17 -0.67 -9.78
CA ALA A 17 0.18 -1.46 -10.50
C ALA A 17 0.05 -2.88 -9.93
N LEU A 18 1.17 -3.53 -9.61
CA LEU A 18 1.18 -4.86 -8.99
C LEU A 18 0.49 -4.84 -7.61
N LYS A 19 0.76 -3.83 -6.78
CA LYS A 19 0.03 -3.61 -5.51
C LYS A 19 -1.47 -3.43 -5.75
N GLY A 20 -1.85 -2.66 -6.78
CA GLY A 20 -3.24 -2.51 -7.20
C GLY A 20 -3.90 -3.83 -7.59
N PHE A 21 -3.22 -4.67 -8.38
CA PHE A 21 -3.72 -6.01 -8.73
C PHE A 21 -3.88 -6.93 -7.52
N LEU A 22 -2.94 -6.92 -6.58
CA LEU A 22 -3.05 -7.68 -5.33
C LEU A 22 -4.26 -7.22 -4.51
N SER A 23 -4.46 -5.90 -4.38
CA SER A 23 -5.64 -5.33 -3.72
C SER A 23 -6.94 -5.71 -4.43
N PHE A 24 -6.95 -5.67 -5.77
CA PHE A 24 -8.10 -6.08 -6.55
C PHE A 24 -8.45 -7.55 -6.35
N ALA A 25 -7.44 -8.43 -6.27
CA ALA A 25 -7.63 -9.84 -5.97
C ALA A 25 -8.28 -10.04 -4.58
N VAL A 26 -7.93 -9.21 -3.59
CA VAL A 26 -8.60 -9.21 -2.27
C VAL A 26 -10.07 -8.81 -2.40
N VAL A 27 -10.39 -7.75 -3.16
CA VAL A 27 -11.78 -7.32 -3.40
C VAL A 27 -12.57 -8.45 -4.06
N LEU A 28 -12.01 -9.08 -5.09
CA LEU A 28 -12.63 -10.23 -5.76
C LEU A 28 -12.79 -11.41 -4.79
N GLY A 29 -11.80 -11.70 -3.96
CA GLY A 29 -11.89 -12.76 -2.95
C GLY A 29 -13.04 -12.52 -1.96
N ILE A 30 -13.20 -11.28 -1.47
CA ILE A 30 -14.31 -10.92 -0.57
C ILE A 30 -15.66 -11.02 -1.30
N TYR A 31 -15.71 -10.62 -2.58
CA TYR A 31 -16.92 -10.64 -3.39
C TYR A 31 -17.38 -12.06 -3.74
N PHE A 32 -16.45 -12.93 -4.17
CA PHE A 32 -16.74 -14.30 -4.60
C PHE A 32 -16.88 -15.30 -3.44
N PHE A 33 -16.32 -15.01 -2.26
CA PHE A 33 -16.44 -15.86 -1.07
C PHE A 33 -17.19 -15.12 0.06
N PRO A 34 -18.54 -15.09 0.05
CA PRO A 34 -19.30 -14.48 1.11
C PRO A 34 -19.11 -15.21 2.46
N SER A 35 -18.33 -14.58 3.33
CA SER A 35 -18.28 -14.65 4.82
C SER A 35 -18.04 -15.99 5.55
N LYS A 36 -18.45 -17.17 5.04
CA LYS A 36 -18.25 -18.45 5.75
C LYS A 36 -16.87 -19.07 5.48
N ASP A 37 -16.34 -18.89 4.27
CA ASP A 37 -15.11 -19.56 3.85
C ASP A 37 -13.82 -18.76 4.11
N LEU A 38 -13.88 -17.43 4.22
CA LEU A 38 -12.70 -16.61 4.50
C LEU A 38 -12.15 -16.83 5.91
N ARG A 39 -13.02 -17.14 6.89
CA ARG A 39 -12.61 -17.51 8.24
C ARG A 39 -11.96 -18.90 8.26
N GLN A 40 -12.50 -19.83 7.47
CA GLN A 40 -11.92 -21.17 7.30
C GLN A 40 -10.62 -21.16 6.50
N LEU A 41 -10.45 -20.29 5.50
CA LEU A 41 -9.18 -20.10 4.78
C LEU A 41 -8.12 -19.45 5.66
N ALA A 42 -8.50 -18.48 6.49
CA ALA A 42 -7.61 -17.92 7.51
C ALA A 42 -7.21 -18.99 8.55
N GLU A 43 -8.15 -19.81 9.01
CA GLU A 43 -7.88 -20.92 9.94
C GLU A 43 -7.02 -22.03 9.29
N LEU A 44 -7.23 -22.36 8.02
CA LEU A 44 -6.44 -23.33 7.26
C LEU A 44 -5.02 -22.80 6.99
N LEU A 45 -4.86 -21.53 6.61
CA LEU A 45 -3.54 -20.93 6.42
C LEU A 45 -2.77 -20.86 7.75
N VAL A 46 -3.45 -20.52 8.85
CA VAL A 46 -2.85 -20.49 10.20
C VAL A 46 -2.45 -21.90 10.67
N GLN A 47 -3.28 -22.92 10.43
CA GLN A 47 -2.97 -24.31 10.79
C GLN A 47 -1.88 -24.92 9.91
N HIS A 48 -1.85 -24.61 8.61
CA HIS A 48 -0.89 -25.22 7.69
C HIS A 48 0.50 -24.57 7.75
N PHE A 49 0.57 -23.26 8.03
CA PHE A 49 1.84 -22.54 8.09
C PHE A 49 2.49 -22.49 9.47
N HIS A 50 1.90 -23.04 10.54
CA HIS A 50 2.44 -22.95 11.91
C HIS A 50 2.95 -21.53 12.24
N LEU A 51 2.20 -20.50 11.81
CA LEU A 51 2.47 -19.13 12.22
C LEU A 51 2.20 -19.07 13.72
N ASN A 52 3.27 -19.17 14.49
CA ASN A 52 3.27 -19.19 15.93
C ASN A 52 2.38 -18.04 16.46
N PRO A 53 1.29 -18.33 17.21
CA PRO A 53 0.42 -17.31 17.75
C PRO A 53 1.11 -16.63 18.94
N VAL A 54 1.93 -15.61 18.67
CA VAL A 54 2.60 -14.82 19.72
C VAL A 54 2.28 -13.33 19.52
N HIS A 55 1.31 -12.88 20.33
CA HIS A 55 1.08 -11.56 20.99
C HIS A 55 1.92 -10.34 20.52
N PRO A 56 1.38 -9.10 20.40
CA PRO A 56 0.32 -8.46 21.20
C PRO A 56 -0.75 -7.69 20.37
N ILE A 57 -0.92 -8.02 19.09
CA ILE A 57 -1.98 -7.42 18.27
C ILE A 57 -3.38 -7.88 18.75
N SER A 58 -3.45 -9.06 19.37
CA SER A 58 -4.68 -9.68 19.86
C SER A 58 -5.30 -8.90 21.03
N GLU A 59 -4.54 -8.40 22.00
CA GLU A 59 -5.14 -7.70 23.17
C GLU A 59 -5.67 -6.32 22.82
N MET A 60 -4.98 -5.58 21.93
CA MET A 60 -5.50 -4.30 21.42
C MET A 60 -6.69 -4.51 20.48
N MET A 61 -6.70 -5.57 19.66
CA MET A 61 -7.83 -5.93 18.81
C MET A 61 -9.02 -6.51 19.58
N ILE A 62 -8.82 -7.15 20.73
CA ILE A 62 -9.90 -7.65 21.59
C ILE A 62 -10.55 -6.49 22.36
N ASP A 63 -9.79 -5.48 22.78
CA ASP A 63 -10.36 -4.30 23.45
C ASP A 63 -11.00 -3.31 22.44
N LEU A 64 -10.44 -3.20 21.22
CA LEU A 64 -11.10 -2.54 20.09
C LEU A 64 -12.33 -3.33 19.59
N SER A 65 -12.34 -4.67 19.65
CA SER A 65 -13.50 -5.50 19.30
C SER A 65 -14.68 -5.30 20.26
N LYS A 66 -14.46 -4.76 21.46
CA LYS A 66 -15.53 -4.36 22.37
C LYS A 66 -16.10 -2.96 22.06
N ARG A 67 -15.39 -2.13 21.28
CA ARG A 67 -15.80 -0.76 20.92
C ARG A 67 -16.12 -0.55 19.44
N VAL A 68 -15.63 -1.42 18.55
CA VAL A 68 -15.87 -1.41 17.10
C VAL A 68 -16.77 -2.60 16.80
N PRO A 69 -18.10 -2.43 16.79
CA PRO A 69 -19.01 -3.52 16.49
C PRO A 69 -18.76 -3.94 15.04
N GLN A 70 -18.46 -5.22 14.85
CA GLN A 70 -18.52 -5.96 13.58
C GLN A 70 -17.94 -5.19 12.38
N LEU A 71 -16.66 -5.42 12.06
CA LEU A 71 -16.06 -4.87 10.84
C LEU A 71 -16.94 -5.26 9.65
N ASN A 72 -17.72 -4.30 9.13
CA ASN A 72 -18.69 -4.56 8.07
C ASN A 72 -17.92 -5.04 6.84
N MET A 73 -18.11 -6.29 6.43
CA MET A 73 -17.41 -6.87 5.28
C MET A 73 -17.61 -6.03 4.02
N ASN A 74 -18.80 -5.42 3.89
CA ASN A 74 -19.13 -4.46 2.83
C ASN A 74 -18.26 -3.19 2.91
N LEU A 75 -18.02 -2.66 4.11
CA LEU A 75 -17.14 -1.50 4.30
C LEU A 75 -15.69 -1.83 3.92
N LEU A 76 -15.20 -3.01 4.32
CA LEU A 76 -13.86 -3.47 3.97
C LEU A 76 -13.70 -3.63 2.45
N MET A 77 -14.70 -4.21 1.78
CA MET A 77 -14.73 -4.33 0.32
C MET A 77 -14.70 -2.96 -0.36
N VAL A 78 -15.50 -2.00 0.11
CA VAL A 78 -15.51 -0.62 -0.43
C VAL A 78 -14.16 0.06 -0.23
N VAL A 79 -13.55 -0.03 0.96
CA VAL A 79 -12.23 0.54 1.24
C VAL A 79 -11.16 -0.08 0.35
N ALA A 80 -11.15 -1.41 0.21
CA ALA A 80 -10.20 -2.10 -0.66
C ALA A 80 -10.40 -1.77 -2.15
N ALA A 81 -11.65 -1.59 -2.59
CA ALA A 81 -11.96 -1.16 -3.95
C ALA A 81 -11.46 0.27 -4.22
N VAL A 82 -11.74 1.21 -3.32
CA VAL A 82 -11.22 2.59 -3.40
C VAL A 82 -9.70 2.59 -3.44
N TYR A 83 -9.06 1.82 -2.57
CA TYR A 83 -7.61 1.69 -2.53
C TYR A 83 -7.03 1.15 -3.86
N THR A 84 -7.70 0.16 -4.46
CA THR A 84 -7.32 -0.38 -5.78
C THR A 84 -7.33 0.71 -6.86
N PHE A 85 -8.39 1.51 -6.93
CA PHE A 85 -8.49 2.59 -7.90
C PHE A 85 -7.41 3.65 -7.70
N VAL A 86 -7.14 4.03 -6.45
CA VAL A 86 -6.05 4.97 -6.12
C VAL A 86 -4.71 4.44 -6.64
N ARG A 87 -4.41 3.15 -6.42
CA ARG A 87 -3.17 2.53 -6.90
C ARG A 87 -3.03 2.53 -8.41
N TRP A 88 -4.12 2.27 -9.13
CA TRP A 88 -4.11 2.34 -10.59
C TRP A 88 -3.97 3.77 -11.11
N ILE A 89 -4.57 4.76 -10.44
CA ILE A 89 -4.40 6.18 -10.75
C ILE A 89 -2.94 6.60 -10.56
N GLU A 90 -2.32 6.22 -9.44
CA GLU A 90 -0.89 6.45 -9.17
C GLU A 90 -0.02 5.83 -10.26
N ALA A 91 -0.21 4.53 -10.53
CA ALA A 91 0.57 3.81 -11.52
C ALA A 91 0.44 4.44 -12.92
N TYR A 92 -0.78 4.75 -13.34
CA TYR A 92 -1.03 5.41 -14.62
C TYR A 92 -0.38 6.80 -14.69
N GLY A 93 -0.52 7.60 -13.63
CA GLY A 93 0.06 8.93 -13.63
C GLY A 93 1.58 8.94 -13.57
N LEU A 94 2.18 8.07 -12.76
CA LEU A 94 3.64 7.87 -12.71
C LEU A 94 4.18 7.41 -14.07
N TRP A 95 3.46 6.50 -14.75
CA TRP A 95 3.83 6.05 -16.10
C TRP A 95 3.84 7.18 -17.12
N ASN A 96 2.86 8.09 -17.02
CA ASN A 96 2.74 9.27 -17.89
C ASN A 96 3.55 10.48 -17.40
N GLY A 97 4.20 10.40 -16.24
CA GLY A 97 4.98 11.49 -15.64
C GLY A 97 4.12 12.67 -15.17
N LEU A 98 2.89 12.44 -14.73
CA LEU A 98 1.99 13.47 -14.20
C LEU A 98 2.46 13.92 -12.82
N ARG A 99 2.75 15.22 -12.67
CA ARG A 99 3.32 15.78 -11.43
C ARG A 99 2.42 15.61 -10.20
N TRP A 100 1.10 15.71 -10.37
CA TRP A 100 0.18 15.55 -9.24
C TRP A 100 0.15 14.10 -8.72
N THR A 101 0.36 13.10 -9.59
CA THR A 101 0.48 11.70 -9.14
C THR A 101 1.83 11.38 -8.52
N GLU A 102 2.90 12.10 -8.87
CA GLU A 102 4.17 12.02 -8.15
C GLU A 102 3.97 12.43 -6.68
N TRP A 103 3.28 13.55 -6.44
CA TRP A 103 2.90 13.97 -5.08
C TRP A 103 1.98 12.98 -4.37
N LEU A 104 0.96 12.48 -5.08
CA LEU A 104 0.03 11.52 -4.51
C LEU A 104 0.76 10.23 -4.08
N ALA A 105 1.62 9.67 -4.94
CA ALA A 105 2.42 8.51 -4.61
C ALA A 105 3.40 8.75 -3.45
N LEU A 106 4.00 9.94 -3.36
CA LEU A 106 4.87 10.32 -2.25
C LEU A 106 4.12 10.30 -0.91
N VAL A 107 2.94 10.94 -0.86
CA VAL A 107 2.10 10.99 0.35
C VAL A 107 1.62 9.59 0.71
N SER A 108 1.12 8.83 -0.27
CA SER A 108 0.69 7.45 -0.06
C SER A 108 1.82 6.60 0.54
N CYS A 109 3.04 6.69 0.02
CA CYS A 109 4.18 5.95 0.58
C CYS A 109 4.54 6.43 2.00
N ALA A 110 4.54 7.74 2.24
CA ALA A 110 4.87 8.30 3.55
C ALA A 110 3.88 7.86 4.65
N VAL A 111 2.60 7.66 4.30
CA VAL A 111 1.59 7.15 5.24
C VAL A 111 1.92 5.73 5.74
N TYR A 112 2.63 4.89 4.97
CA TYR A 112 3.02 3.55 5.45
C TYR A 112 4.16 3.56 6.46
N VAL A 113 5.06 4.54 6.37
CA VAL A 113 6.32 4.55 7.15
C VAL A 113 6.09 4.42 8.66
N PRO A 114 5.15 5.14 9.31
CA PRO A 114 4.89 4.96 10.74
C PRO A 114 4.48 3.54 11.11
N PHE A 115 3.64 2.90 10.28
CA PHE A 115 3.18 1.53 10.49
C PHE A 115 4.30 0.52 10.26
N GLU A 116 5.15 0.75 9.26
CA GLU A 116 6.30 -0.11 8.97
C GLU A 116 7.37 -0.03 10.04
N ILE A 117 7.67 1.17 10.54
CA ILE A 117 8.56 1.37 11.69
C ILE A 117 8.00 0.64 12.91
N TYR A 118 6.70 0.81 13.20
CA TYR A 118 6.05 0.09 14.28
C TYR A 118 6.19 -1.44 14.12
N ALA A 119 5.94 -1.96 12.92
CA ALA A 119 6.07 -3.38 12.61
C ALA A 119 7.50 -3.88 12.78
N VAL A 120 8.51 -3.14 12.32
CA VAL A 120 9.93 -3.50 12.47
C VAL A 120 10.35 -3.51 13.94
N ILE A 121 9.88 -2.55 14.75
CA ILE A 121 10.20 -2.47 16.18
C ILE A 121 9.60 -3.65 16.97
N HIS A 122 8.33 -3.99 16.71
CA HIS A 122 7.61 -4.99 17.50
C HIS A 122 7.76 -6.42 16.95
N HIS A 123 7.99 -6.55 15.64
CA HIS A 123 8.12 -7.83 14.95
C HIS A 123 9.28 -7.74 13.93
N PRO A 124 10.54 -7.70 14.40
CA PRO A 124 11.70 -7.61 13.52
C PRO A 124 11.83 -8.90 12.69
N GLY A 125 11.25 -8.88 11.50
CA GLY A 125 11.36 -9.92 10.48
C GLY A 125 11.97 -9.37 9.20
N GLY A 126 12.68 -10.22 8.45
CA GLY A 126 13.32 -9.82 7.19
C GLY A 126 12.34 -9.19 6.19
N MET A 127 11.09 -9.66 6.16
CA MET A 127 10.04 -9.10 5.31
C MET A 127 9.65 -7.67 5.71
N CYS A 128 9.45 -7.38 7.00
CA CYS A 128 9.12 -6.03 7.49
C CYS A 128 10.23 -5.03 7.18
N ILE A 129 11.48 -5.41 7.39
CA ILE A 129 12.65 -4.57 7.07
C ILE A 129 12.73 -4.33 5.57
N THR A 130 12.53 -5.37 4.75
CA THR A 130 12.56 -5.25 3.29
C THR A 130 11.48 -4.29 2.77
N LEU A 131 10.25 -4.39 3.27
CA LEU A 131 9.15 -3.50 2.89
C LEU A 131 9.48 -2.04 3.23
N LEU A 132 9.95 -1.78 4.46
CA LEU A 132 10.36 -0.44 4.89
C LEU A 132 11.45 0.13 3.97
N VAL A 133 12.49 -0.65 3.66
CA VAL A 133 13.58 -0.21 2.78
C VAL A 133 13.07 0.12 1.38
N ILE A 134 12.19 -0.71 0.81
CA ILE A 134 11.60 -0.46 -0.50
C ILE A 134 10.79 0.85 -0.50
N ASN A 135 9.89 1.04 0.48
CA ASN A 135 9.07 2.24 0.54
C ASN A 135 9.91 3.51 0.79
N LEU A 136 10.92 3.46 1.65
CA LEU A 136 11.87 4.57 1.82
C LEU A 136 12.63 4.89 0.52
N GLY A 137 13.04 3.85 -0.24
CA GLY A 137 13.67 4.03 -1.54
C GLY A 137 12.77 4.73 -2.56
N ILE A 138 11.48 4.33 -2.61
CA ILE A 138 10.47 4.97 -3.49
C ILE A 138 10.26 6.42 -3.08
N ILE A 139 10.09 6.71 -1.79
CA ILE A 139 9.93 8.07 -1.25
C ILE A 139 11.11 8.96 -1.65
N ALA A 140 12.34 8.50 -1.40
CA ALA A 140 13.55 9.24 -1.72
C ALA A 140 13.65 9.52 -3.22
N TYR A 141 13.33 8.54 -4.06
CA TYR A 141 13.35 8.70 -5.52
C TYR A 141 12.32 9.72 -6.01
N ILE A 142 11.07 9.61 -5.57
CA ILE A 142 9.99 10.52 -5.98
C ILE A 142 10.28 11.94 -5.47
N ALA A 143 10.72 12.09 -4.21
CA ALA A 143 11.10 13.38 -3.66
C ALA A 143 12.23 14.02 -4.47
N SER A 144 13.29 13.27 -4.81
CA SER A 144 14.39 13.77 -5.64
C SER A 144 13.91 14.23 -7.04
N THR A 145 12.93 13.52 -7.61
CA THR A 145 12.34 13.84 -8.91
C THR A 145 11.51 15.14 -8.82
N LEU A 146 10.77 15.34 -7.74
CA LEU A 146 10.00 16.55 -7.48
C LEU A 146 10.91 17.77 -7.24
N TYR A 147 11.96 17.64 -6.42
CA TYR A 147 12.94 18.71 -6.21
C TYR A 147 13.67 19.13 -7.49
N SER A 148 13.94 18.17 -8.38
CA SER A 148 14.61 18.42 -9.66
C SER A 148 13.72 19.10 -10.70
N LYS A 149 12.40 19.17 -10.48
CA LYS A 149 11.44 19.84 -11.36
C LYS A 149 10.81 21.04 -10.63
N PRO A 150 11.44 22.23 -10.59
CA PRO A 150 10.80 23.41 -10.04
C PRO A 150 9.46 23.71 -10.77
N GLU A 151 8.52 24.29 -10.05
CA GLU A 151 7.13 24.56 -10.49
C GLU A 151 7.02 25.67 -11.56
N SER A 152 8.13 26.15 -12.12
CA SER A 152 8.22 27.34 -12.97
C SER A 152 7.56 27.23 -14.35
N ASN A 153 6.87 26.14 -14.66
CA ASN A 153 6.20 25.92 -15.97
C ASN A 153 4.68 26.15 -15.94
N PHE A 154 4.07 26.47 -14.78
CA PHE A 154 2.64 26.82 -14.73
C PHE A 154 2.36 28.27 -15.15
N ALA A 155 3.33 29.17 -15.10
CA ALA A 155 3.15 30.60 -15.42
C ALA A 155 3.54 30.98 -16.87
N ALA A 156 4.07 30.04 -17.67
CA ALA A 156 4.57 30.33 -19.02
C ALA A 156 3.67 29.81 -20.15
N GLN A 157 2.49 29.27 -19.83
CA GLN A 157 1.58 28.66 -20.82
C GLN A 157 0.13 29.18 -20.77
N ASN A 158 -0.14 30.25 -20.01
CA ASN A 158 -1.42 30.97 -20.01
C ASN A 158 -1.25 32.39 -20.57
#